data_AF-A0A959JBS5-F1
#
_entry.id   AF-A0A959JBS5-F1
#
_cell.length_a   1.000
_cell.length_b   1.000
_cell.length_c   1.000
_cell.angle_alpha   90.00
_cell.angle_beta   90.00
_cell.angle_gamma   90.00
#
_symmetry.space_group_name_H-M   'P 1'
#
loop_
_entity.id
_entity.type
_entity.pdbx_description
1 polymer ?
#
loop_
_entity_poly.entity_id
_entity_poly.type
_entity_poly.pdbx_seq_one_letter_code
_entity_poly.pdbx_strand_id
1 'polypeptide(L)'
;MFGRYALIVISTAILISGLGCLSGQATQEVTPVIFQLVKPPSATIRVQVMPGQEMLAFQVGNQPALTFFDTEGKEVGTFHPADPPGQAVGFYAWSVDSVALFTEADLWGYGPHGSAKGISMAGVYGTPLMDSHHPMISLDDRIYFLANNPEMIMADLPMIYRYNFHKHQTDGLMSFPPELKQPLTDDQVPSMTSDGQTLVLATSGGQDLLIYDLTRRTVRQIPSPVTGYALAIGYHRGYRRMILDPDAQRLVLQAMDGGLNEVSRTSVPVGDYDPEHSFIGPDGYYLCRKEQPNSSEVAFDRIAF
;
A
#
# COMPACT_ATOMS: atom_id res chain seq x y z
N MET A 1 32.80 4.09 -4.46
CA MET A 1 32.63 2.75 -5.07
C MET A 1 31.14 2.48 -5.10
N PHE A 2 30.52 2.45 -6.27
CA PHE A 2 29.10 2.13 -6.42
C PHE A 2 28.97 0.61 -6.41
N GLY A 3 28.35 0.05 -5.36
CA GLY A 3 28.03 -1.36 -5.30
C GLY A 3 26.97 -1.67 -6.34
N ARG A 4 27.32 -2.55 -7.30
CA ARG A 4 26.35 -3.09 -8.25
C ARG A 4 25.44 -4.06 -7.51
N TYR A 5 24.13 -3.85 -7.57
CA TYR A 5 23.13 -4.81 -7.13
C TYR A 5 23.26 -6.09 -7.97
N ALA A 6 23.22 -7.25 -7.33
CA ALA A 6 23.30 -8.54 -7.99
C ALA A 6 22.12 -9.41 -7.55
N LEU A 7 21.34 -9.89 -8.51
CA LEU A 7 20.22 -10.81 -8.32
C LEU A 7 20.72 -12.25 -8.48
N ILE A 8 20.37 -13.13 -7.55
CA ILE A 8 20.51 -14.58 -7.71
C ILE A 8 19.11 -15.19 -7.68
N VAL A 9 18.63 -15.67 -8.83
CA VAL A 9 17.38 -16.43 -8.89
C VAL A 9 17.68 -17.87 -8.47
N ILE A 10 17.18 -18.30 -7.31
CA ILE A 10 17.26 -19.71 -6.89
C ILE A 10 15.84 -20.29 -6.88
N SER A 11 15.45 -20.93 -7.98
CA SER A 11 14.23 -21.74 -8.03
C SER A 11 14.48 -23.05 -7.27
N THR A 12 13.91 -23.19 -6.07
CA THR A 12 13.89 -24.47 -5.35
C THR A 12 12.45 -24.92 -5.18
N ALA A 13 12.05 -25.96 -5.91
CA ALA A 13 10.77 -26.62 -5.67
C ALA A 13 10.87 -27.43 -4.37
N ILE A 14 10.10 -27.06 -3.34
CA ILE A 14 9.95 -27.89 -2.14
C ILE A 14 8.68 -28.72 -2.30
N LEU A 15 8.86 -30.03 -2.51
CA LEU A 15 7.79 -31.01 -2.54
C LEU A 15 7.53 -31.48 -1.10
N ILE A 16 6.47 -31.00 -0.43
CA ILE A 16 6.05 -31.56 0.86
C ILE A 16 5.04 -32.68 0.58
N SER A 17 5.53 -33.92 0.50
CA SER A 17 4.67 -35.11 0.48
C SER A 17 4.44 -35.61 1.90
N GLY A 18 3.21 -35.48 2.40
CA GLY A 18 2.72 -36.16 3.60
C GLY A 18 1.37 -36.81 3.32
N LEU A 19 1.37 -38.13 3.08
CA LEU A 19 0.15 -38.94 3.03
C LEU A 19 -0.53 -38.93 4.41
N GLY A 20 -1.79 -38.48 4.46
CA GLY A 20 -2.66 -38.60 5.62
C GLY A 20 -4.09 -38.19 5.27
N CYS A 21 -5.00 -39.16 5.33
CA CYS A 21 -6.36 -39.08 4.78
C CYS A 21 -7.33 -38.28 5.67
N LEU A 22 -8.36 -37.72 5.01
CA LEU A 22 -9.70 -37.31 5.48
C LEU A 22 -9.93 -35.85 5.93
N SER A 23 -10.85 -35.23 5.18
CA SER A 23 -11.57 -33.96 5.38
C SER A 23 -10.75 -32.67 5.51
N GLY A 24 -11.00 -31.70 4.62
CA GLY A 24 -10.68 -30.30 4.88
C GLY A 24 -10.14 -29.60 3.65
N GLN A 25 -10.73 -28.44 3.37
CA GLN A 25 -10.24 -27.29 2.60
C GLN A 25 -9.08 -27.57 1.62
N ALA A 26 -9.35 -27.36 0.33
CA ALA A 26 -8.29 -27.26 -0.67
C ALA A 26 -7.24 -26.24 -0.19
N THR A 27 -6.08 -26.73 0.24
CA THR A 27 -4.90 -25.92 0.50
C THR A 27 -4.47 -25.34 -0.84
N GLN A 28 -4.71 -24.04 -1.01
CA GLN A 28 -4.26 -23.27 -2.16
C GLN A 28 -2.71 -23.37 -2.21
N GLU A 29 -2.17 -23.81 -3.35
CA GLU A 29 -0.72 -23.91 -3.55
C GLU A 29 -0.10 -22.50 -3.46
N VAL A 30 0.73 -22.28 -2.44
CA VAL A 30 1.58 -21.09 -2.34
C VAL A 30 2.70 -21.26 -3.36
N THR A 31 2.70 -20.44 -4.41
CA THR A 31 3.78 -20.46 -5.41
C THR A 31 5.00 -19.72 -4.82
N PRO A 32 6.20 -20.33 -4.77
CA PRO A 32 7.30 -19.78 -3.97
C PRO A 32 7.99 -18.59 -4.66
N VAL A 33 8.34 -17.59 -3.82
CA VAL A 33 9.35 -16.52 -3.94
C VAL A 33 9.44 -15.79 -5.28
N ILE A 34 8.97 -14.54 -5.31
CA ILE A 34 9.03 -13.72 -6.53
C ILE A 34 10.24 -12.79 -6.57
N PHE A 35 10.74 -12.27 -5.44
CA PHE A 35 11.90 -11.36 -5.49
C PHE A 35 12.68 -11.28 -4.18
N GLN A 36 13.98 -10.97 -4.31
CA GLN A 36 14.92 -10.67 -3.23
C GLN A 36 15.39 -9.22 -3.38
N LEU A 37 15.10 -8.38 -2.39
CA LEU A 37 15.62 -6.99 -2.32
C LEU A 37 16.77 -6.92 -1.33
N VAL A 38 17.96 -6.51 -1.79
CA VAL A 38 19.08 -6.22 -0.89
C VAL A 38 18.94 -4.80 -0.36
N LYS A 39 18.55 -4.63 0.90
CA LYS A 39 18.40 -3.31 1.55
C LYS A 39 19.43 -3.07 2.67
N PRO A 40 19.85 -1.81 2.90
CA PRO A 40 20.49 -1.44 4.16
C PRO A 40 19.53 -1.66 5.34
N PRO A 41 20.02 -2.01 6.55
CA PRO A 41 19.18 -2.28 7.73
C PRO A 41 18.20 -1.15 8.11
N SER A 42 18.50 0.10 7.72
CA SER A 42 17.69 1.29 8.02
C SER A 42 16.76 1.71 6.87
N ALA A 43 16.56 0.88 5.84
CA ALA A 43 15.73 1.24 4.70
C ALA A 43 14.25 0.98 4.94
N THR A 44 13.45 2.05 4.91
CA THR A 44 11.99 1.97 4.77
C THR A 44 11.66 1.48 3.37
N ILE A 45 10.86 0.42 3.28
CA ILE A 45 10.28 -0.03 2.01
C ILE A 45 8.90 0.60 1.89
N ARG A 46 8.69 1.36 0.82
CA ARG A 46 7.37 1.85 0.41
C ARG A 46 7.06 1.21 -0.92
N VAL A 47 5.93 0.51 -1.00
CA VAL A 47 5.52 -0.19 -2.22
C VAL A 47 4.33 0.52 -2.83
N GLN A 48 4.44 0.85 -4.11
CA GLN A 48 3.30 1.27 -4.90
C GLN A 48 3.09 0.32 -6.06
N VAL A 49 1.85 -0.16 -6.21
CA VAL A 49 1.41 -0.90 -7.40
C VAL A 49 0.95 0.09 -8.45
N MET A 50 1.51 -0.02 -9.66
CA MET A 50 1.22 0.89 -10.76
C MET A 50 0.10 0.32 -11.64
N PRO A 51 -1.11 0.90 -11.63
CA PRO A 51 -2.22 0.39 -12.42
C PRO A 51 -1.90 0.42 -13.93
N GLY A 52 -2.11 -0.69 -14.63
CA GLY A 52 -1.92 -0.79 -16.08
C GLY A 52 -0.47 -1.05 -16.55
N GLN A 53 0.52 -0.97 -15.65
CA GLN A 53 1.91 -1.36 -15.97
C GLN A 53 2.38 -2.59 -15.19
N GLU A 54 1.62 -3.04 -14.18
CA GLU A 54 1.95 -4.21 -13.35
C GLU A 54 3.36 -4.12 -12.74
N MET A 55 3.77 -2.93 -12.32
CA MET A 55 5.07 -2.69 -11.69
C MET A 55 4.94 -2.33 -10.22
N LEU A 56 6.01 -2.61 -9.48
CA LEU A 56 6.21 -2.28 -8.08
C LEU A 56 7.31 -1.22 -7.98
N ALA A 57 7.00 -0.08 -7.36
CA ALA A 57 7.99 0.94 -7.05
C ALA A 57 8.42 0.84 -5.59
N PHE A 58 9.73 0.85 -5.34
CA PHE A 58 10.35 0.78 -4.03
C PHE A 58 11.22 2.00 -3.79
N GLN A 59 11.00 2.68 -2.66
CA GLN A 59 12.03 3.53 -2.08
C GLN A 59 12.90 2.68 -1.15
N VAL A 60 14.22 2.79 -1.25
CA VAL A 60 15.16 2.07 -0.39
C VAL A 60 16.00 3.08 0.39
N GLY A 61 15.75 3.20 1.70
CA GLY A 61 16.48 4.12 2.56
C GLY A 61 15.93 5.55 2.52
N ASN A 62 16.73 6.47 3.05
CA ASN A 62 16.41 7.90 3.05
C ASN A 62 16.81 8.60 1.73
N GLN A 63 17.19 7.82 0.70
CA GLN A 63 17.49 8.41 -0.60
C GLN A 63 16.17 8.68 -1.34
N PRO A 64 16.09 9.78 -2.10
CA PRO A 64 14.90 10.14 -2.86
C PRO A 64 14.79 9.34 -4.17
N ALA A 65 15.55 8.25 -4.32
CA ALA A 65 15.54 7.38 -5.49
C ALA A 65 14.47 6.30 -5.36
N LEU A 66 13.85 5.96 -6.48
CA LEU A 66 12.82 4.91 -6.58
C LEU A 66 13.27 3.84 -7.55
N THR A 67 13.31 2.59 -7.11
CA THR A 67 13.62 1.44 -7.97
C THR A 67 12.33 0.72 -8.34
N PHE A 68 12.17 0.42 -9.61
CA PHE A 68 10.98 -0.21 -10.18
C PHE A 68 11.27 -1.66 -10.53
N PHE A 69 10.33 -2.54 -10.20
CA PHE A 69 10.39 -3.96 -10.51
C PHE A 69 9.12 -4.38 -11.25
N ASP A 70 9.24 -5.33 -12.17
CA ASP A 70 8.06 -5.97 -12.78
C ASP A 70 7.45 -7.02 -11.83
N THR A 71 6.34 -7.65 -12.26
CA THR A 71 5.67 -8.72 -11.49
C THR A 71 6.51 -9.98 -11.32
N GLU A 72 7.58 -10.13 -12.09
CA GLU A 72 8.55 -11.22 -11.96
C GLU A 72 9.71 -10.85 -11.04
N GLY A 73 9.69 -9.64 -10.46
CA GLY A 73 10.71 -9.18 -9.52
C GLY A 73 11.99 -8.68 -10.18
N LYS A 74 11.99 -8.45 -11.49
CA LYS A 74 13.16 -7.94 -12.22
C LYS A 74 13.16 -6.42 -12.20
N GLU A 75 14.32 -5.83 -11.87
CA GLU A 75 14.51 -4.38 -11.92
C GLU A 75 14.29 -3.88 -13.36
N VAL A 76 13.34 -2.98 -13.52
CA VAL A 76 13.00 -2.29 -14.78
C VAL A 76 13.81 -1.00 -14.90
N GLY A 77 14.09 -0.34 -13.78
CA GLY A 77 14.94 0.84 -13.72
C GLY A 77 14.93 1.51 -12.35
N THR A 78 15.76 2.54 -12.20
CA THR A 78 15.79 3.38 -11.00
C THR A 78 15.65 4.85 -11.40
N PHE A 79 14.67 5.53 -10.82
CA PHE A 79 14.47 6.96 -10.93
C PHE A 79 15.32 7.70 -9.90
N HIS A 80 16.11 8.67 -10.37
CA HIS A 80 16.86 9.59 -9.52
C HIS A 80 16.36 11.02 -9.78
N PRO A 81 15.74 11.69 -8.80
CA PRO A 81 15.35 13.09 -8.95
C PRO A 81 16.60 13.96 -9.09
N ALA A 82 16.66 14.78 -10.15
CA ALA A 82 17.79 15.65 -10.42
C ALA A 82 17.98 16.72 -9.33
N ASP A 83 16.87 17.25 -8.80
CA ASP A 83 16.81 18.20 -7.70
C ASP A 83 15.77 17.69 -6.68
N PRO A 84 16.15 16.77 -5.76
CA PRO A 84 15.19 16.27 -4.78
C PRO A 84 14.78 17.39 -3.83
N PRO A 85 13.49 17.52 -3.46
CA PRO A 85 13.15 18.29 -2.29
C PRO A 85 13.81 17.63 -1.07
N GLY A 86 14.09 18.40 -0.02
CA GLY A 86 14.85 17.95 1.16
C GLY A 86 14.49 16.56 1.68
N GLN A 87 13.65 16.47 2.72
CA GLN A 87 13.20 15.17 3.23
C GLN A 87 11.85 14.81 2.58
N ALA A 88 11.88 13.88 1.63
CA ALA A 88 10.64 13.32 1.08
C ALA A 88 9.98 12.41 2.13
N VAL A 89 8.68 12.63 2.37
CA VAL A 89 7.85 11.81 3.26
C VAL A 89 7.04 10.76 2.51
N GLY A 90 7.12 10.74 1.18
CA GLY A 90 6.62 9.65 0.33
C GLY A 90 6.66 10.01 -1.16
N PHE A 91 6.11 9.11 -1.98
CA PHE A 91 6.10 9.25 -3.43
C PHE A 91 4.83 8.68 -4.07
N TYR A 92 4.58 9.09 -5.31
CA TYR A 92 3.56 8.52 -6.20
C TYR A 92 4.09 8.47 -7.64
N ALA A 93 4.35 7.27 -8.16
CA ALA A 93 4.84 7.02 -9.50
C ALA A 93 3.70 6.64 -10.47
N TRP A 94 3.74 7.21 -11.68
CA TRP A 94 2.81 6.93 -12.79
C TRP A 94 3.50 6.13 -13.90
N SER A 95 4.81 6.33 -14.05
CA SER A 95 5.72 5.53 -14.86
C SER A 95 7.12 5.52 -14.24
N VAL A 96 8.05 4.74 -14.79
CA VAL A 96 9.48 4.77 -14.40
C VAL A 96 10.08 6.17 -14.57
N ASP A 97 9.59 6.95 -15.52
CA ASP A 97 10.11 8.27 -15.86
C ASP A 97 9.30 9.41 -15.26
N SER A 98 8.27 9.11 -14.45
CA SER A 98 7.23 10.06 -14.13
C SER A 98 6.68 9.84 -12.72
N VAL A 99 7.13 10.68 -11.80
CA VAL A 99 7.05 10.50 -10.33
C VAL A 99 6.66 11.80 -9.65
N ALA A 100 5.79 11.73 -8.66
CA ALA A 100 5.57 12.78 -7.68
C ALA A 100 6.27 12.44 -6.37
N LEU A 101 6.99 13.39 -5.79
CA LEU A 101 7.56 13.30 -4.44
C LEU A 101 6.84 14.27 -3.52
N PHE A 102 6.51 13.80 -2.32
CA PHE A 102 5.83 14.60 -1.32
C PHE A 102 6.79 14.91 -0.18
N THR A 103 6.79 16.16 0.27
CA THR A 103 7.34 16.55 1.57
C THR A 103 6.21 16.91 2.51
N GLU A 104 6.53 17.25 3.76
CA GLU A 104 5.55 17.79 4.70
C GLU A 104 4.89 19.09 4.19
N ALA A 105 5.60 19.86 3.34
CA ALA A 105 5.16 21.18 2.92
C ALA A 105 4.69 21.25 1.45
N ASP A 106 5.23 20.40 0.57
CA ASP A 106 5.12 20.56 -0.87
C ASP A 106 4.98 19.22 -1.61
N LEU A 107 4.31 19.30 -2.76
CA LEU A 107 4.25 18.26 -3.78
C LEU A 107 5.14 18.62 -4.97
N TRP A 108 6.12 17.78 -5.27
CA TRP A 108 7.07 17.94 -6.38
C TRP A 108 6.77 16.94 -7.49
N GLY A 109 6.60 17.41 -8.72
CA GLY A 109 6.40 16.55 -9.89
C GLY A 109 7.68 16.38 -10.70
N TYR A 110 7.94 15.18 -11.19
CA TYR A 110 9.06 14.84 -12.05
C TYR A 110 8.56 14.07 -13.27
N GLY A 111 9.03 14.44 -14.45
CA GLY A 111 8.66 13.76 -15.69
C GLY A 111 9.76 13.82 -16.74
N PRO A 112 9.49 13.28 -17.95
CA PRO A 112 10.43 13.30 -19.08
C PRO A 112 10.80 14.72 -19.55
N HIS A 113 10.06 15.74 -19.11
CA HIS A 113 10.30 17.15 -19.42
C HIS A 113 10.99 17.93 -18.30
N GLY A 114 11.45 17.24 -17.24
CA GLY A 114 12.13 17.85 -16.09
C GLY A 114 11.27 17.87 -14.83
N SER A 115 11.72 18.63 -13.83
CA SER A 115 11.02 18.82 -12.56
C SER A 115 10.06 20.01 -12.63
N ALA A 116 8.89 19.84 -12.04
CA ALA A 116 7.97 20.92 -11.71
C ALA A 116 8.26 21.44 -10.30
N LYS A 117 8.18 22.76 -10.12
CA LYS A 117 8.38 23.43 -8.83
C LYS A 117 7.35 22.93 -7.80
N GLY A 118 7.79 22.78 -6.55
CA GLY A 118 6.95 22.37 -5.42
C GLY A 118 5.64 23.15 -5.32
N ILE A 119 4.53 22.42 -5.28
CA ILE A 119 3.18 22.94 -5.11
C ILE A 119 2.83 22.82 -3.65
N SER A 120 2.46 23.93 -3.02
CA SER A 120 2.20 23.96 -1.58
C SER A 120 1.06 23.03 -1.19
N MET A 121 1.28 22.28 -0.11
CA MET A 121 0.29 21.46 0.57
C MET A 121 -0.44 22.24 1.69
N ALA A 122 -0.40 23.58 1.65
CA ALA A 122 -1.12 24.43 2.59
C ALA A 122 -2.61 24.06 2.63
N GLY A 123 -3.14 23.84 3.84
CA GLY A 123 -4.51 23.37 4.07
C GLY A 123 -4.59 21.87 4.39
N VAL A 124 -3.50 21.11 4.26
CA VAL A 124 -3.38 19.77 4.85
C VAL A 124 -3.05 19.89 6.33
N TYR A 125 -3.93 19.37 7.17
CA TYR A 125 -3.72 19.30 8.61
C TYR A 125 -3.10 17.94 8.96
N GLY A 126 -1.77 17.91 9.10
CA GLY A 126 -1.01 16.70 9.41
C GLY A 126 -0.02 16.31 8.32
N THR A 127 0.57 15.13 8.49
CA THR A 127 1.54 14.56 7.55
C THR A 127 0.82 13.60 6.61
N PRO A 128 0.97 13.72 5.29
CA PRO A 128 0.47 12.71 4.35
C PRO A 128 1.01 11.31 4.70
N LEU A 129 0.12 10.33 4.77
CA LEU A 129 0.50 8.93 4.95
C LEU A 129 0.71 8.28 3.58
N MET A 130 1.83 7.58 3.43
CA MET A 130 2.33 7.17 2.10
C MET A 130 3.15 5.88 2.17
N ASP A 131 2.53 4.81 2.66
CA ASP A 131 3.12 3.47 2.75
C ASP A 131 2.27 2.46 1.95
N SER A 132 2.59 1.16 2.05
CA SER A 132 1.84 0.08 1.40
C SER A 132 0.38 -0.03 1.85
N HIS A 133 0.04 0.51 3.03
CA HIS A 133 -1.31 0.50 3.60
C HIS A 133 -2.09 1.76 3.21
N HIS A 134 -1.40 2.88 2.99
CA HIS A 134 -1.97 4.18 2.66
C HIS A 134 -1.59 4.63 1.24
N PRO A 135 -2.05 3.93 0.19
CA PRO A 135 -1.68 4.29 -1.17
C PRO A 135 -2.35 5.60 -1.57
N MET A 136 -1.64 6.36 -2.38
CA MET A 136 -2.21 7.49 -3.09
C MET A 136 -2.94 7.03 -4.34
N ILE A 137 -4.04 7.70 -4.65
CA ILE A 137 -4.89 7.34 -5.77
C ILE A 137 -5.01 8.54 -6.68
N SER A 138 -4.54 8.42 -7.92
CA SER A 138 -4.82 9.44 -8.94
C SER A 138 -6.02 9.01 -9.79
N LEU A 139 -6.99 9.91 -9.90
CA LEU A 139 -8.17 9.75 -10.74
C LEU A 139 -8.36 11.04 -11.52
N ASP A 140 -8.43 10.94 -12.84
CA ASP A 140 -8.62 12.05 -13.78
C ASP A 140 -7.66 13.24 -13.51
N ASP A 141 -8.21 14.36 -13.02
CA ASP A 141 -7.50 15.62 -12.76
C ASP A 141 -7.03 15.77 -11.31
N ARG A 142 -7.00 14.67 -10.53
CA ARG A 142 -6.81 14.73 -9.08
C ARG A 142 -5.95 13.62 -8.52
N ILE A 143 -5.44 13.90 -7.33
CA ILE A 143 -4.79 12.96 -6.44
C ILE A 143 -5.57 12.95 -5.12
N TYR A 144 -5.81 11.76 -4.59
CA TYR A 144 -6.42 11.50 -3.30
C TYR A 144 -5.39 10.84 -2.39
N PHE A 145 -5.29 11.30 -1.16
CA PHE A 145 -4.35 10.78 -0.18
C PHE A 145 -4.90 10.96 1.24
N LEU A 146 -4.37 10.14 2.16
CA LEU A 146 -4.67 10.23 3.57
C LEU A 146 -3.63 11.12 4.25
N ALA A 147 -4.03 11.84 5.28
CA ALA A 147 -3.08 12.48 6.18
C ALA A 147 -3.52 12.26 7.63
N ASN A 148 -2.53 12.24 8.52
CA ASN A 148 -2.74 12.06 9.94
C ASN A 148 -2.05 13.17 10.71
N ASN A 149 -2.65 13.59 11.82
CA ASN A 149 -1.98 14.47 12.78
C ASN A 149 -2.15 13.88 14.19
N PRO A 150 -1.17 13.10 14.67
CA PRO A 150 -1.27 12.45 15.99
C PRO A 150 -1.21 13.46 17.15
N GLU A 151 -0.86 14.73 16.89
CA GLU A 151 -0.77 15.77 17.92
C GLU A 151 -2.04 16.62 18.03
N MET A 152 -2.95 16.52 17.06
CA MET A 152 -4.12 17.40 16.95
C MET A 152 -5.42 16.66 17.23
N ILE A 153 -6.10 17.05 18.31
CA ILE A 153 -7.42 16.53 18.67
C ILE A 153 -8.48 17.50 18.16
N MET A 154 -9.04 17.22 16.98
CA MET A 154 -10.17 17.96 16.42
C MET A 154 -11.25 16.99 15.93
N ALA A 155 -12.51 17.29 16.25
CA ALA A 155 -13.65 16.44 15.87
C ALA A 155 -13.81 16.31 14.34
N ASP A 156 -13.44 17.35 13.59
CA ASP A 156 -13.71 17.43 12.15
C ASP A 156 -12.42 17.37 11.30
N LEU A 157 -11.31 16.86 11.85
CA LEU A 157 -10.05 16.78 11.12
C LEU A 157 -10.25 15.99 9.80
N PRO A 158 -9.92 16.57 8.63
CA PRO A 158 -10.00 15.84 7.37
C PRO A 158 -9.02 14.66 7.39
N MET A 159 -9.53 13.46 7.09
CA MET A 159 -8.78 12.23 6.92
C MET A 159 -8.29 12.09 5.47
N ILE A 160 -9.19 12.29 4.51
CA ILE A 160 -8.87 12.23 3.07
C ILE A 160 -8.72 13.65 2.54
N TYR A 161 -7.62 13.90 1.85
CA TYR A 161 -7.37 15.11 1.11
C TYR A 161 -7.39 14.82 -0.39
N ARG A 162 -7.69 15.88 -1.14
CA ARG A 162 -7.73 15.84 -2.60
C ARG A 162 -6.99 17.02 -3.18
N TYR A 163 -5.96 16.74 -3.95
CA TYR A 163 -5.23 17.74 -4.73
C TYR A 163 -5.79 17.82 -6.16
N ASN A 164 -6.03 19.04 -6.65
CA ASN A 164 -6.53 19.30 -8.01
C ASN A 164 -5.43 19.89 -8.90
N PHE A 165 -5.10 19.23 -10.01
CA PHE A 165 -4.03 19.64 -10.92
C PHE A 165 -4.32 20.95 -11.65
N HIS A 166 -5.59 21.26 -11.94
CA HIS A 166 -5.95 22.48 -12.67
C HIS A 166 -5.94 23.73 -11.80
N LYS A 167 -6.34 23.58 -10.53
CA LYS A 167 -6.44 24.69 -9.59
C LYS A 167 -5.18 24.86 -8.75
N HIS A 168 -4.31 23.85 -8.72
CA HIS A 168 -3.16 23.76 -7.83
C HIS A 168 -3.55 24.02 -6.36
N GLN A 169 -4.63 23.37 -5.93
CA GLN A 169 -5.21 23.50 -4.59
C GLN A 169 -5.48 22.12 -3.99
N THR A 170 -5.31 22.04 -2.67
CA THR A 170 -5.61 20.87 -1.86
C THR A 170 -6.78 21.17 -0.95
N ASP A 171 -7.82 20.32 -0.99
CA ASP A 171 -9.00 20.43 -0.12
C ASP A 171 -9.15 19.17 0.73
N GLY A 172 -9.70 19.32 1.94
CA GLY A 172 -10.22 18.18 2.72
C GLY A 172 -11.49 17.63 2.08
N LEU A 173 -11.56 16.31 1.92
CA LEU A 173 -12.68 15.61 1.27
C LEU A 173 -13.59 14.89 2.27
N MET A 174 -13.01 14.20 3.24
CA MET A 174 -13.72 13.38 4.22
C MET A 174 -13.00 13.45 5.55
N SER A 175 -13.72 13.77 6.62
CA SER A 175 -13.19 13.78 7.99
C SER A 175 -13.12 12.37 8.58
N PHE A 176 -12.33 12.22 9.64
CA PHE A 176 -12.35 11.00 10.43
C PHE A 176 -13.78 10.73 10.95
N PRO A 177 -14.25 9.49 10.84
CA PRO A 177 -15.55 9.11 11.40
C PRO A 177 -15.47 9.19 12.95
N PRO A 178 -16.54 9.58 13.66
CA PRO A 178 -16.51 9.82 15.10
C PRO A 178 -16.10 8.61 15.95
N GLU A 179 -16.23 7.39 15.41
CA GLU A 179 -15.86 6.15 16.07
C GLU A 179 -14.34 5.96 16.13
N LEU A 180 -13.59 6.58 15.21
CA LEU A 180 -12.13 6.61 15.25
C LEU A 180 -11.68 7.75 16.18
N LYS A 181 -11.41 7.39 17.45
CA LYS A 181 -10.98 8.34 18.47
C LYS A 181 -9.60 8.89 18.16
N GLN A 182 -9.53 10.15 17.76
CA GLN A 182 -8.29 10.91 17.67
C GLN A 182 -7.68 11.15 19.07
N PRO A 183 -6.35 11.20 19.21
CA PRO A 183 -5.37 11.06 18.13
C PRO A 183 -5.17 9.59 17.71
N LEU A 184 -4.94 9.38 16.41
CA LEU A 184 -4.60 8.07 15.86
C LEU A 184 -3.11 7.95 15.63
N THR A 185 -2.53 6.78 15.92
CA THR A 185 -1.23 6.40 15.37
C THR A 185 -1.39 6.01 13.90
N ASP A 186 -0.31 6.05 13.10
CA ASP A 186 -0.41 5.84 11.65
C ASP A 186 -0.97 4.46 11.27
N ASP A 187 -0.71 3.42 12.07
CA ASP A 187 -1.28 2.07 11.93
C ASP A 187 -2.80 2.00 12.21
N GLN A 188 -3.35 3.01 12.86
CA GLN A 188 -4.79 3.11 13.14
C GLN A 188 -5.54 3.88 12.05
N VAL A 189 -4.83 4.52 11.12
CA VAL A 189 -5.47 5.19 9.99
C VAL A 189 -5.97 4.13 9.00
N PRO A 190 -7.18 4.29 8.43
CA PRO A 190 -7.72 3.31 7.51
C PRO A 190 -6.87 3.17 6.24
N SER A 191 -6.67 1.94 5.78
CA SER A 191 -6.16 1.70 4.42
C SER A 191 -7.21 2.10 3.38
N MET A 192 -6.80 2.56 2.19
CA MET A 192 -7.71 3.06 1.15
C MET A 192 -7.42 2.46 -0.23
N THR A 193 -8.47 2.24 -1.03
CA THR A 193 -8.37 1.92 -2.46
C THR A 193 -9.51 2.57 -3.25
N SER A 194 -9.52 2.38 -4.57
CA SER A 194 -10.57 2.90 -5.44
C SER A 194 -10.83 2.00 -6.66
N ASP A 195 -12.09 1.92 -7.06
CA ASP A 195 -12.53 1.36 -8.35
C ASP A 195 -12.70 2.43 -9.45
N GLY A 196 -12.25 3.66 -9.19
CA GLY A 196 -12.39 4.82 -10.07
C GLY A 196 -13.69 5.62 -9.86
N GLN A 197 -14.71 5.05 -9.22
CA GLN A 197 -15.98 5.75 -8.93
C GLN A 197 -16.18 5.96 -7.43
N THR A 198 -15.56 5.12 -6.61
CA THR A 198 -15.67 5.15 -5.17
C THR A 198 -14.29 5.08 -4.53
N LEU A 199 -14.11 5.72 -3.38
CA LEU A 199 -13.02 5.43 -2.47
C LEU A 199 -13.54 4.44 -1.42
N VAL A 200 -12.81 3.36 -1.20
CA VAL A 200 -13.15 2.35 -0.19
C VAL A 200 -12.03 2.31 0.84
N LEU A 201 -12.40 2.52 2.10
CA LEU A 201 -11.48 2.52 3.22
C LEU A 201 -11.76 1.33 4.13
N ALA A 202 -10.72 0.65 4.56
CA ALA A 202 -10.78 -0.43 5.52
C ALA A 202 -10.20 0.05 6.86
N THR A 203 -11.06 0.16 7.87
CA THR A 203 -10.66 0.71 9.18
C THR A 203 -9.86 -0.28 10.01
N SER A 204 -8.90 0.25 10.78
CA SER A 204 -8.16 -0.49 11.81
C SER A 204 -9.07 -0.75 13.02
N GLY A 205 -9.11 -1.98 13.52
CA GLY A 205 -9.89 -2.37 14.71
C GLY A 205 -11.22 -3.09 14.44
N GLY A 206 -11.61 -3.27 13.17
CA GLY A 206 -12.84 -3.98 12.77
C GLY A 206 -14.08 -3.17 13.15
N GLN A 207 -15.02 -2.90 12.26
CA GLN A 207 -15.72 -3.89 11.48
C GLN A 207 -16.23 -3.29 10.18
N ASP A 208 -15.72 -2.16 9.70
CA ASP A 208 -16.43 -1.44 8.64
C ASP A 208 -15.57 -1.08 7.45
N LEU A 209 -16.19 -1.20 6.27
CA LEU A 209 -15.73 -0.53 5.08
C LEU A 209 -16.45 0.82 5.00
N LEU A 210 -15.69 1.90 4.91
CA LEU A 210 -16.22 3.21 4.60
C LEU A 210 -16.12 3.42 3.10
N ILE A 211 -17.22 3.85 2.48
CA ILE A 211 -17.29 3.99 1.04
C ILE A 211 -17.73 5.40 0.73
N TYR A 212 -16.84 6.14 0.07
CA TYR A 212 -17.12 7.47 -0.42
C TYR A 212 -17.43 7.40 -1.92
N ASP A 213 -18.67 7.70 -2.28
CA ASP A 213 -19.06 7.84 -3.69
C ASP A 213 -18.54 9.17 -4.24
N LEU A 214 -17.60 9.14 -5.19
CA LEU A 214 -16.96 10.34 -5.73
C LEU A 214 -17.93 11.22 -6.53
N THR A 215 -18.97 10.63 -7.10
CA THR A 215 -19.97 11.33 -7.92
C THR A 215 -21.02 11.97 -7.03
N ARG A 216 -21.61 11.20 -6.12
CA ARG A 216 -22.69 11.63 -5.23
C ARG A 216 -22.19 12.38 -4.00
N ARG A 217 -20.91 12.24 -3.67
CA ARG A 217 -20.25 12.83 -2.49
C ARG A 217 -20.91 12.40 -1.19
N THR A 218 -21.26 11.13 -1.12
CA THR A 218 -21.92 10.51 0.03
C THR A 218 -21.02 9.44 0.62
N VAL A 219 -21.00 9.36 1.95
CA VAL A 219 -20.37 8.28 2.70
C VAL A 219 -21.42 7.24 3.05
N ARG A 220 -21.06 5.96 2.92
CA ARG A 220 -21.79 4.83 3.50
C ARG A 220 -20.83 3.92 4.23
N GLN A 221 -21.33 3.25 5.26
CA GLN A 221 -20.59 2.28 6.07
C GLN A 221 -21.16 0.90 5.81
N ILE A 222 -20.29 -0.08 5.55
CA ILE A 222 -20.68 -1.48 5.38
C ILE A 222 -20.00 -2.32 6.48
N PRO A 223 -20.78 -2.99 7.34
CA PRO A 223 -20.26 -3.97 8.27
C PRO A 223 -19.58 -5.13 7.54
N SER A 224 -18.28 -5.25 7.75
CA SER A 224 -17.42 -6.39 7.52
C SER A 224 -17.59 -7.43 8.64
N PRO A 225 -17.98 -8.68 8.31
CA PRO A 225 -18.08 -9.75 9.28
C PRO A 225 -16.71 -10.27 9.75
N VAL A 226 -15.61 -9.74 9.21
CA VAL A 226 -14.24 -10.11 9.59
C VAL A 226 -13.71 -9.15 10.65
N THR A 227 -13.36 -9.71 11.79
CA THR A 227 -12.69 -9.03 12.90
C THR A 227 -11.18 -8.97 12.68
N GLY A 228 -10.53 -7.93 13.18
CA GLY A 228 -9.08 -7.73 13.07
C GLY A 228 -8.70 -6.34 12.56
N TYR A 229 -7.39 -6.11 12.42
CA TYR A 229 -6.83 -4.86 11.92
C TYR A 229 -6.68 -4.92 10.41
N ALA A 230 -7.37 -4.04 9.68
CA ALA A 230 -7.13 -3.92 8.24
C ALA A 230 -5.71 -3.41 8.01
N LEU A 231 -4.87 -4.22 7.37
CA LEU A 231 -3.53 -3.81 6.96
C LEU A 231 -3.60 -3.12 5.60
N ALA A 232 -4.22 -3.76 4.62
CA ALA A 232 -4.29 -3.23 3.27
C ALA A 232 -5.65 -3.51 2.62
N ILE A 233 -6.09 -2.58 1.76
CA ILE A 233 -7.14 -2.83 0.78
C ILE A 233 -6.67 -2.40 -0.62
N GLY A 234 -6.97 -3.22 -1.63
CA GLY A 234 -6.61 -2.98 -3.02
C GLY A 234 -7.77 -3.32 -3.96
N TYR A 235 -7.83 -2.69 -5.13
CA TYR A 235 -8.79 -3.00 -6.17
C TYR A 235 -8.08 -3.56 -7.40
N HIS A 236 -8.34 -4.84 -7.68
CA HIS A 236 -7.91 -5.49 -8.91
C HIS A 236 -8.94 -6.54 -9.34
N ARG A 237 -9.78 -6.18 -10.33
CA ARG A 237 -10.92 -7.00 -10.80
C ARG A 237 -11.84 -7.41 -9.63
N GLY A 238 -12.06 -6.48 -8.70
CA GLY A 238 -12.72 -6.70 -7.42
C GLY A 238 -11.85 -6.20 -6.26
N TYR A 239 -12.41 -6.17 -5.06
CA TYR A 239 -11.69 -5.69 -3.89
C TYR A 239 -10.92 -6.84 -3.22
N ARG A 240 -9.77 -6.50 -2.66
CA ARG A 240 -8.88 -7.42 -1.94
C ARG A 240 -8.50 -6.75 -0.65
N ARG A 241 -8.57 -7.48 0.45
CA ARG A 241 -8.23 -6.97 1.78
C ARG A 241 -7.29 -7.94 2.50
N MET A 242 -6.32 -7.38 3.22
CA MET A 242 -5.43 -8.09 4.12
C MET A 242 -5.73 -7.62 5.54
N ILE A 243 -5.99 -8.57 6.44
CA ILE A 243 -6.44 -8.29 7.81
C ILE A 243 -5.55 -9.08 8.76
N LEU A 244 -4.95 -8.42 9.73
CA LEU A 244 -4.28 -9.07 10.84
C LEU A 244 -5.32 -9.43 11.91
N ASP A 245 -5.52 -10.72 12.13
CA ASP A 245 -6.24 -11.24 13.29
C ASP A 245 -5.24 -11.42 14.44
N PRO A 246 -5.22 -10.50 15.42
CA PRO A 246 -4.24 -10.52 16.50
C PRO A 246 -4.44 -11.72 17.44
N ASP A 247 -5.68 -12.17 17.61
CA ASP A 247 -6.03 -13.25 18.53
C ASP A 247 -5.66 -14.60 17.93
N ALA A 248 -5.89 -14.77 16.63
CA ALA A 248 -5.54 -15.98 15.91
C ALA A 248 -4.08 -16.03 15.46
N GLN A 249 -3.36 -14.90 15.47
CA GLN A 249 -2.02 -14.74 14.88
C GLN A 249 -2.02 -15.16 13.39
N ARG A 250 -3.02 -14.70 12.64
CA ARG A 250 -3.20 -15.02 11.21
C ARG A 250 -3.42 -13.77 10.37
N LEU A 251 -2.93 -13.83 9.14
CA LEU A 251 -3.34 -12.91 8.09
C LEU A 251 -4.53 -13.50 7.37
N VAL A 252 -5.67 -12.82 7.47
CA VAL A 252 -6.88 -13.13 6.71
C VAL A 252 -6.80 -12.37 5.39
N LEU A 253 -6.82 -13.13 4.30
CA LEU A 253 -6.81 -12.62 2.93
C LEU A 253 -8.22 -12.78 2.38
N GLN A 254 -8.89 -11.66 2.14
CA GLN A 254 -10.29 -11.63 1.76
C GLN A 254 -10.44 -11.03 0.36
N ALA A 255 -11.13 -11.76 -0.52
CA ALA A 255 -11.53 -11.27 -1.84
C ALA A 255 -13.02 -10.94 -1.83
N MET A 256 -13.35 -9.77 -2.41
CA MET A 256 -14.71 -9.29 -2.55
C MET A 256 -15.00 -8.90 -4.00
N ASP A 257 -16.25 -9.03 -4.43
CA ASP A 257 -16.70 -8.58 -5.74
C ASP A 257 -16.85 -7.05 -5.79
N GLY A 258 -17.22 -6.49 -6.95
CA GLY A 258 -17.45 -5.04 -7.09
C GLY A 258 -18.64 -4.50 -6.28
N GLY A 259 -19.52 -5.38 -5.79
CA GLY A 259 -20.58 -5.07 -4.85
C GLY A 259 -20.14 -5.11 -3.40
N LEU A 260 -18.86 -5.42 -3.13
CA LEU A 260 -18.26 -5.64 -1.80
C LEU A 260 -18.83 -6.86 -1.06
N ASN A 261 -19.36 -7.85 -1.79
CA ASN A 261 -19.71 -9.14 -1.23
C ASN A 261 -18.47 -10.03 -1.17
N GLU A 262 -18.30 -10.81 -0.09
CA GLU A 262 -17.22 -11.78 0.01
C GLU A 262 -17.36 -12.87 -1.05
N VAL A 263 -16.29 -13.07 -1.82
CA VAL A 263 -16.16 -14.12 -2.84
C VAL A 263 -15.34 -15.29 -2.30
N SER A 264 -14.22 -14.99 -1.66
CA SER A 264 -13.36 -15.99 -1.06
C SER A 264 -12.59 -15.42 0.14
N ARG A 265 -12.16 -16.34 1.00
CA ARG A 265 -11.36 -16.03 2.17
C ARG A 265 -10.36 -17.15 2.40
N THR A 266 -9.11 -16.78 2.59
CA THR A 266 -8.06 -17.69 3.06
C THR A 266 -7.34 -17.07 4.25
N SER A 267 -6.61 -17.89 5.00
CA SER A 267 -5.89 -17.40 6.17
C SER A 267 -4.55 -18.09 6.30
N VAL A 268 -3.49 -17.32 6.47
CA VAL A 268 -2.13 -17.82 6.65
C VAL A 268 -1.61 -17.49 8.05
N PRO A 269 -0.80 -18.36 8.68
CA PRO A 269 -0.16 -18.03 9.94
C PRO A 269 0.79 -16.82 9.78
N VAL A 270 0.81 -15.89 10.74
CA VAL A 270 1.70 -14.71 10.72
C VAL A 270 3.16 -15.08 11.05
N GLY A 271 3.40 -16.26 11.64
CA GLY A 271 4.70 -16.66 12.21
C GLY A 271 5.93 -16.31 11.38
N ASP A 272 5.88 -16.61 10.08
CA ASP A 272 7.00 -16.44 9.15
C ASP A 272 6.97 -15.12 8.36
N TYR A 273 5.88 -14.34 8.48
CA TYR A 273 5.64 -13.15 7.67
C TYR A 273 5.71 -11.86 8.48
N ASP A 274 6.20 -10.81 7.85
CA ASP A 274 6.13 -9.43 8.31
C ASP A 274 4.93 -8.74 7.65
N PRO A 275 3.81 -8.57 8.38
CA PRO A 275 2.60 -8.01 7.80
C PRO A 275 2.73 -6.53 7.41
N GLU A 276 3.60 -5.78 8.08
CA GLU A 276 3.74 -4.32 7.86
C GLU A 276 4.36 -4.02 6.50
N HIS A 277 5.19 -4.94 6.00
CA HIS A 277 5.82 -4.82 4.69
C HIS A 277 5.09 -5.62 3.60
N SER A 278 3.96 -6.26 3.93
CA SER A 278 3.15 -7.02 2.98
C SER A 278 2.21 -6.09 2.19
N PHE A 279 1.86 -6.46 0.96
CA PHE A 279 1.03 -5.61 0.10
C PHE A 279 0.14 -6.43 -0.84
N ILE A 280 -0.80 -5.75 -1.51
CA ILE A 280 -1.70 -6.35 -2.49
C ILE A 280 -1.25 -5.90 -3.87
N GLY A 281 -0.83 -6.85 -4.71
CA GLY A 281 -0.40 -6.62 -6.09
C GLY A 281 -1.49 -6.88 -7.13
N PRO A 282 -1.17 -6.74 -8.42
CA PRO A 282 -2.13 -7.00 -9.52
C PRO A 282 -2.64 -8.45 -9.57
N ASP A 283 -1.86 -9.42 -9.14
CA ASP A 283 -2.16 -10.84 -9.34
C ASP A 283 -2.26 -11.65 -8.04
N GLY A 284 -2.03 -11.01 -6.88
CA GLY A 284 -2.05 -11.71 -5.61
C GLY A 284 -1.78 -10.84 -4.40
N TYR A 285 -1.79 -11.50 -3.25
CA TYR A 285 -1.25 -10.99 -1.99
C TYR A 285 0.24 -11.31 -1.92
N TYR A 286 1.06 -10.30 -1.66
CA TYR A 286 2.50 -10.40 -1.55
C TYR A 286 2.88 -10.30 -0.07
N LEU A 287 3.27 -11.41 0.51
CA LEU A 287 3.56 -11.54 1.93
C LEU A 287 5.07 -11.45 2.16
N CYS A 288 5.51 -10.38 2.82
CA CYS A 288 6.91 -10.20 3.18
C CYS A 288 7.30 -11.25 4.21
N ARG A 289 8.40 -11.96 3.99
CA ARG A 289 8.97 -12.87 5.00
C ARG A 289 9.73 -12.04 6.03
N LYS A 290 9.64 -12.43 7.30
CA LYS A 290 10.43 -11.78 8.36
C LYS A 290 11.92 -11.83 8.03
N GLU A 291 12.62 -10.73 8.31
CA GLU A 291 14.06 -10.64 8.10
C GLU A 291 14.78 -11.77 8.84
N GLN A 292 15.65 -12.49 8.13
CA GLN A 292 16.54 -13.43 8.78
C GLN A 292 17.68 -12.67 9.45
N PRO A 293 18.04 -13.01 10.70
CA PRO A 293 19.20 -12.42 11.34
C PRO A 293 20.43 -12.74 10.49
N ASN A 294 21.08 -11.70 9.95
CA ASN A 294 22.23 -11.72 9.03
C ASN A 294 21.92 -11.73 7.52
N SER A 295 20.67 -11.52 7.10
CA SER A 295 20.35 -11.28 5.69
C SER A 295 20.02 -9.81 5.46
N SER A 296 20.56 -9.24 4.39
CA SER A 296 20.09 -7.96 3.84
C SER A 296 18.95 -8.16 2.84
N GLU A 297 18.51 -9.40 2.62
CA GLU A 297 17.51 -9.77 1.63
C GLU A 297 16.10 -9.70 2.23
N VAL A 298 15.19 -9.06 1.50
CA VAL A 298 13.75 -9.10 1.76
C VAL A 298 13.10 -9.97 0.70
N ALA A 299 12.37 -11.00 1.13
CA ALA A 299 11.73 -11.97 0.26
C ALA A 299 10.21 -11.95 0.41
N PHE A 300 9.49 -12.20 -0.69
CA PHE A 300 8.02 -12.20 -0.71
C PHE A 300 7.45 -13.50 -1.26
N ASP A 301 6.49 -14.06 -0.55
CA ASP A 301 5.62 -15.13 -1.08
C ASP A 301 4.37 -14.53 -1.73
N ARG A 302 3.92 -15.12 -2.83
CA ARG A 302 2.70 -14.71 -3.52
C ARG A 302 1.59 -15.73 -3.33
N ILE A 303 0.43 -15.23 -2.91
CA ILE A 303 -0.84 -15.98 -2.94
C ILE A 303 -1.70 -15.38 -4.03
N ALA A 304 -1.83 -16.11 -5.14
CA ALA A 304 -2.58 -15.67 -6.31
C ALA A 304 -4.08 -15.53 -6.03
N PHE A 305 -4.75 -14.66 -6.79
CA PHE A 305 -6.20 -14.47 -6.74
C PHE A 305 -7.01 -15.65 -7.29
#